data_AF-A0A0F9BJE2-F1
#
_entry.id   AF-A0A0F9BJE2-F1
#
_cell.length_a   1.000
_cell.length_b   1.000
_cell.length_c   1.000
_cell.angle_alpha   90.00
_cell.angle_beta   90.00
_cell.angle_gamma   90.00
#
_symmetry.space_group_name_H-M   'P 1'
#
loop_
_entity.id
_entity.type
_entity.pdbx_description
1 polymer ?
#
loop_
_entity_poly.entity_id
_entity_poly.type
_entity_poly.pdbx_seq_one_letter_code
_entity_poly.pdbx_strand_id
1 'polypeptide(L)' 'MEKSKIEWTDYSLNVIKGYCPNTCSYCYSHRMYNRFKWDKTIRYDVNELKKLKTIREPSRIFVGSMIDMYHEDVHG' A
#
# COMPACT_ATOMS: atom_id res chain seq x y z
N MET A 1 5.00 -13.95 1.60
CA MET A 1 3.89 -13.05 2.00
C MET A 1 2.64 -13.87 2.26
N GLU A 2 1.80 -13.43 3.18
CA GLU A 2 0.47 -14.02 3.37
C GLU A 2 -0.44 -13.68 2.19
N LYS A 3 -1.34 -14.61 1.82
CA LYS A 3 -2.34 -14.37 0.78
C LYS A 3 -3.33 -13.31 1.22
N SER A 4 -3.77 -12.50 0.26
CA SER A 4 -4.80 -11.49 0.48
C SER A 4 -6.15 -12.15 0.80
N LYS A 5 -6.99 -11.45 1.58
CA LYS A 5 -8.42 -11.80 1.75
C LYS A 5 -9.32 -11.17 0.69
N ILE A 6 -8.74 -10.37 -0.23
CA ILE A 6 -9.45 -9.74 -1.33
C ILE A 6 -9.62 -10.77 -2.44
N GLU A 7 -10.86 -11.11 -2.79
CA GLU A 7 -11.20 -12.25 -3.67
C GLU A 7 -10.47 -12.23 -5.03
N TRP A 8 -10.29 -11.05 -5.62
CA TRP A 8 -9.79 -10.93 -6.99
C TRP A 8 -8.26 -10.96 -7.12
N THR A 9 -7.49 -10.92 -6.02
CA THR A 9 -6.02 -10.82 -6.02
C THR A 9 -5.38 -11.84 -5.07
N ASP A 10 -4.22 -12.38 -5.43
CA ASP A 10 -3.50 -13.33 -4.57
C ASP A 10 -2.80 -12.60 -3.42
N TYR A 11 -2.27 -11.41 -3.68
CA TYR A 11 -1.51 -10.61 -2.72
C TYR A 11 -1.89 -9.12 -2.80
N SER A 12 -1.65 -8.39 -1.71
CA SER A 12 -1.65 -6.93 -1.67
C SER A 12 -0.29 -6.46 -1.21
N LEU A 13 0.30 -5.49 -1.91
CA LEU A 13 1.64 -4.98 -1.62
C LEU A 13 1.66 -3.46 -1.79
N ASN A 14 2.12 -2.73 -0.77
CA ASN A 14 2.21 -1.26 -0.81
C ASN A 14 3.67 -0.79 -0.70
N VAL A 15 4.29 -0.54 -1.86
CA VAL A 15 5.67 0.01 -1.94
C VAL A 15 5.75 1.46 -1.50
N ILE A 16 4.65 2.20 -1.62
CA ILE A 16 4.51 3.56 -1.10
C ILE A 16 3.69 3.49 0.17
N LYS A 17 4.24 4.03 1.26
CA LYS A 17 3.58 4.13 2.57
C LYS A 17 3.50 5.59 2.97
N GLY A 18 2.53 5.94 3.80
CA GLY A 18 2.28 7.30 4.24
C GLY A 18 0.79 7.63 4.28
N TYR A 19 0.49 8.83 4.74
CA TYR A 19 -0.86 9.36 4.82
C TYR A 19 -1.27 9.92 3.46
N CYS A 20 -2.25 9.30 2.82
CA CYS A 20 -2.64 9.63 1.45
C CYS A 20 -3.03 11.12 1.28
N PRO A 21 -2.47 11.85 0.31
CA PRO A 21 -2.75 13.29 0.11
C PRO A 21 -4.18 13.63 -0.34
N ASN A 22 -4.89 12.70 -0.98
CA ASN A 22 -6.27 12.92 -1.47
C ASN A 22 -7.28 13.32 -0.38
N THR A 23 -6.96 13.13 0.91
CA THR A 23 -7.76 13.55 2.08
C THR A 23 -9.27 13.24 2.05
N CYS A 24 -9.69 12.17 1.35
CA CYS A 24 -11.11 11.81 1.25
C CYS A 24 -11.73 11.56 2.63
N SER A 25 -12.91 12.12 2.89
CA SER A 25 -13.62 12.01 4.18
C SER A 25 -13.91 10.56 4.60
N TYR A 26 -14.08 9.66 3.63
CA TYR A 26 -14.36 8.23 3.85
C TYR A 26 -13.11 7.34 3.85
N CYS A 27 -11.90 7.91 3.73
CA CYS A 27 -10.67 7.14 3.53
C CYS A 27 -10.41 6.15 4.67
N TYR A 28 -10.48 4.86 4.36
CA TYR A 28 -10.20 3.82 5.35
C TYR A 28 -8.73 3.77 5.76
N SER A 29 -7.82 4.07 4.83
CA SER A 29 -6.38 4.11 5.09
C SER A 29 -6.05 5.14 6.18
N HIS A 30 -6.59 6.36 6.08
CA HIS A 30 -6.44 7.40 7.11
C HIS A 30 -6.91 6.93 8.49
N ARG A 31 -8.06 6.26 8.56
CA ARG A 31 -8.56 5.67 9.81
C ARG A 31 -7.58 4.63 10.40
N MET A 32 -6.96 3.80 9.56
CA MET A 32 -5.96 2.83 10.01
C MET A 32 -4.68 3.50 10.51
N TYR A 33 -4.12 4.46 9.78
CA TYR A 33 -2.93 5.23 10.20
C TYR A 33 -3.16 5.92 11.55
N ASN A 34 -4.34 6.52 11.74
CA ASN A 34 -4.70 7.17 12.99
C ASN A 34 -4.90 6.16 14.14
N ARG A 35 -5.61 5.05 13.88
CA ARG A 35 -5.86 4.01 14.88
C ARG A 35 -4.57 3.37 15.41
N PHE A 36 -3.66 3.01 14.51
CA PHE A 36 -2.44 2.28 14.84
C PHE A 36 -1.22 3.18 15.04
N LYS A 37 -1.40 4.50 14.95
CA LYS A 37 -0.33 5.51 15.10
C LYS A 37 0.87 5.22 14.19
N TRP A 38 0.60 4.80 12.96
CA TRP A 38 1.65 4.55 11.97
C TRP A 38 2.29 5.86 11.50
N ASP A 39 3.55 5.77 11.09
CA ASP A 39 4.27 6.89 10.49
C ASP A 39 3.58 7.37 9.22
N LYS A 40 3.10 8.61 9.28
CA LYS A 40 2.32 9.30 8.25
C LYS A 40 3.16 9.86 7.11
N THR A 41 4.49 9.86 7.25
CA THR A 41 5.41 10.37 6.24
C THR A 41 5.34 9.52 4.97
N ILE A 42 5.13 10.19 3.83
CA ILE A 42 5.15 9.55 2.50
C ILE A 42 6.57 9.08 2.22
N ARG A 43 6.72 7.79 1.89
CA ARG A 43 8.03 7.17 1.68
C ARG A 43 7.92 5.92 0.80
N TYR A 44 9.04 5.62 0.13
CA TYR A 44 9.24 4.36 -0.58
C TYR A 44 9.81 3.30 0.36
N ASP A 45 9.10 2.20 0.52
CA ASP A 45 9.57 1.03 1.26
C ASP A 45 10.17 0.00 0.31
N VAL A 46 11.49 0.12 0.11
CA VAL A 46 12.29 -0.78 -0.73
C VAL A 46 12.24 -2.23 -0.20
N ASN A 47 12.05 -2.42 1.11
CA ASN A 47 11.96 -3.77 1.67
C ASN A 47 10.62 -4.43 1.30
N GLU A 48 9.55 -3.64 1.18
CA GLU A 48 8.29 -4.14 0.62
C GLU A 48 8.48 -4.59 -0.83
N LEU A 49 9.18 -3.80 -1.66
CA LEU A 49 9.46 -4.15 -3.06
C LEU A 49 10.25 -5.46 -3.19
N LYS A 50 11.25 -5.68 -2.32
CA LYS A 50 12.06 -6.92 -2.31
C LYS A 50 11.22 -8.19 -2.11
N LYS A 51 10.03 -8.10 -1.49
CA LYS A 51 9.13 -9.24 -1.29
C LYS A 51 8.62 -9.83 -2.59
N LEU A 52 8.62 -9.07 -3.70
CA LEU A 52 8.24 -9.58 -5.02
C LEU A 52 9.07 -10.80 -5.43
N LYS A 53 10.36 -10.84 -5.06
CA LYS A 53 11.25 -11.97 -5.36
C LYS A 53 10.83 -13.28 -4.69
N THR A 54 9.94 -13.22 -3.70
CA THR A 54 9.47 -14.39 -2.94
C THR A 54 8.13 -14.92 -3.46
N ILE A 55 7.52 -14.25 -4.43
CA ILE A 55 6.21 -14.61 -4.99
C ILE A 55 6.44 -15.57 -6.16
N ARG A 56 5.62 -16.63 -6.24
CA ARG A 56 5.66 -17.60 -7.35
C ARG A 56 4.85 -17.08 -8.54
N GLU A 57 5.35 -17.31 -9.74
CA GLU A 57 4.64 -16.95 -10.98
C GLU A 57 3.74 -18.11 -11.45
N PRO A 58 2.55 -17.81 -12.03
CA PRO A 58 1.90 -16.50 -12.13
C PRO A 58 1.19 -16.13 -10.80
N SER A 59 1.17 -14.85 -10.46
CA SER A 59 0.39 -14.31 -9.32
C SER A 59 -0.17 -12.94 -9.67
N ARG A 60 -1.37 -12.62 -9.19
CA ARG A 60 -1.96 -11.29 -9.28
C ARG A 60 -1.70 -10.51 -7.99
N ILE A 61 -1.14 -9.30 -8.13
CA ILE A 61 -0.73 -8.47 -7.00
C ILE A 61 -1.44 -7.13 -7.10
N PHE A 62 -2.17 -6.76 -6.04
CA PHE A 62 -2.78 -5.45 -5.91
C PHE A 62 -1.81 -4.47 -5.25
N VAL A 63 -1.55 -3.35 -5.92
CA VAL A 63 -0.72 -2.26 -5.42
C VAL A 63 -1.56 -0.99 -5.23
N GLY A 64 -1.14 -0.12 -4.30
CA GLY A 64 -1.85 1.14 -4.04
C GLY A 64 -3.14 0.97 -3.25
N SER A 65 -3.26 -0.10 -2.45
CA SER A 65 -4.48 -0.34 -1.67
C SER A 65 -4.71 0.71 -0.57
N MET A 66 -3.64 1.36 -0.10
CA MET A 66 -3.67 2.29 1.04
C MET A 66 -3.28 3.73 0.69
N ILE A 67 -2.84 3.99 -0.54
CA ILE A 67 -2.41 5.32 -1.00
C ILE A 67 -2.63 5.42 -2.50
N ASP A 68 -3.01 6.60 -2.97
CA ASP A 68 -3.01 6.89 -4.40
C ASP A 68 -1.57 7.09 -4.87
N MET A 69 -1.05 6.11 -5.61
CA MET A 69 0.33 6.11 -6.10
C MET A 69 0.58 7.16 -7.19
N TYR A 70 -0.47 7.74 -7.75
CA TYR A 70 -0.40 8.71 -8.84
C TYR A 70 -0.74 10.13 -8.39
N HIS A 71 -0.91 10.37 -7.09
CA HIS A 71 -1.10 11.72 -6.58
C HIS A 71 0.12 12.59 -6.87
N GLU A 72 -0.12 13.86 -7.17
CA GLU A 72 0.92 14.86 -7.42
C GLU A 72 1.85 15.12 -6.23
N ASP A 73 1.58 14.59 -5.04
CA ASP A 73 2.46 14.75 -3.86
C ASP A 73 3.24 13.46 -3.57
N VAL A 74 3.02 12.42 -4.38
CA VAL A 74 3.71 11.15 -4.30
C VAL A 74 4.81 11.16 -5.35
N HIS A 75 5.98 11.64 -4.94
CA HIS A 75 7.17 11.75 -5.79
C HIS A 75 8.31 10.88 -5.27
N GLY A 76 9.04 10.26 -6.21
CA GLY A 76 10.22 9.44 -5.99
C GLY A 76 11.51 10.21 -5.80
#